data_AF-A0AAV3HBF4-F1
#
_entry.id   AF-A0AAV3HBF4-F1
#
_cell.length_a   1.000
_cell.length_b   1.000
_cell.length_c   1.000
_cell.angle_alpha   90.00
_cell.angle_beta   90.00
_cell.angle_gamma   90.00
#
_symmetry.space_group_name_H-M   'P 1'
#
loop_
_entity.id
_entity.type
_entity.pdbx_description
1 polymer ?
#
loop_
_entity_poly.entity_id
_entity_poly.type
_entity_poly.pdbx_seq_one_letter_code
_entity_poly.pdbx_strand_id
1 'polypeptide(L)'
;MRVLLRPVLVPELGLVVLKPGRESLPVFHRGRVLVEPEPKNMRALPSGAVPAVRQPLAEDKSLLPFFSDERVIRAAGGAGALSDWLLRHVKSCQWPHGDYHHSETVIHSYGAGAMVLCWHCDNQLRDQTSESLEQLTQQNLTAWMIDVIRHVMNGTQERELSLAELSWWAVCNQVVDALPEAV
;
A
#
# COMPACT_ATOMS: atom_id res chain seq x y z
N MET A 1 -11.38 -0.67 -12.27
CA MET A 1 -10.04 -0.51 -12.84
C MET A 1 -9.93 0.86 -13.48
N ARG A 2 -8.94 1.65 -13.08
CA ARG A 2 -8.60 2.94 -13.70
C ARG A 2 -7.45 2.71 -14.68
N VAL A 3 -7.38 3.48 -15.75
CA VAL A 3 -6.33 3.35 -16.77
C VAL A 3 -5.85 4.74 -17.12
N LEU A 4 -4.54 4.93 -17.15
CA LEU A 4 -3.89 6.13 -17.62
C LEU A 4 -3.37 5.84 -19.02
N LEU A 5 -3.83 6.58 -20.03
CA LEU A 5 -3.41 6.38 -21.42
C LEU A 5 -3.01 7.72 -22.02
N ARG A 6 -1.88 7.74 -22.72
CA ARG A 6 -1.51 8.89 -23.54
C ARG A 6 -2.44 8.97 -24.76
N PRO A 7 -3.20 10.06 -24.94
CA PRO A 7 -4.05 10.24 -26.11
C PRO A 7 -3.23 10.56 -27.35
N VAL A 8 -3.63 10.00 -28.49
CA VAL A 8 -3.20 10.44 -29.81
C VAL A 8 -4.33 11.27 -30.43
N LEU A 9 -4.06 12.54 -30.68
CA LEU A 9 -5.04 13.46 -31.25
C LEU A 9 -5.05 13.31 -32.77
N VAL A 10 -6.25 13.26 -33.36
CA VAL A 10 -6.48 13.36 -34.81
C VAL A 10 -7.40 14.57 -35.04
N PRO A 11 -6.85 15.79 -34.97
CA PRO A 11 -7.65 17.02 -34.92
C PRO A 11 -8.57 17.22 -36.13
N GLU A 12 -8.11 16.82 -37.31
CA GLU A 12 -8.82 16.96 -38.58
C GLU A 12 -10.14 16.19 -38.60
N LEU A 13 -10.23 15.14 -37.79
CA LEU A 13 -11.42 14.29 -37.65
C LEU A 13 -12.18 14.52 -36.34
N GLY A 14 -11.67 15.38 -35.44
CA GLY A 14 -12.22 15.53 -34.10
C GLY A 14 -12.14 14.25 -33.26
N LEU A 15 -11.16 13.38 -33.53
CA LEU A 15 -11.03 12.08 -32.88
C LEU A 15 -9.85 12.03 -31.91
N VAL A 16 -10.00 11.19 -30.88
CA VAL A 16 -8.92 10.80 -29.97
C VAL A 16 -8.75 9.29 -30.05
N VAL A 17 -7.53 8.84 -30.34
CA VAL A 17 -7.18 7.43 -30.41
C VAL A 17 -6.42 7.04 -29.14
N LEU A 18 -6.88 5.98 -28.48
CA LEU A 18 -6.26 5.41 -27.28
C LEU A 18 -5.71 4.02 -27.62
N LYS A 19 -4.50 3.71 -27.14
CA LYS A 19 -3.86 2.40 -27.33
C LYS A 19 -3.77 1.66 -25.98
N PRO A 20 -4.86 1.04 -25.51
CA PRO A 20 -4.82 0.22 -24.31
C PRO A 20 -4.03 -1.08 -24.54
N GLY A 21 -3.35 -1.55 -23.50
CA GLY A 21 -2.74 -2.89 -23.47
C GLY A 21 -3.77 -3.98 -23.24
N ARG A 22 -3.36 -5.24 -23.32
CA ARG A 22 -4.26 -6.41 -23.16
C ARG A 22 -5.02 -6.39 -21.84
N GLU A 23 -4.37 -5.97 -20.76
CA GLU A 23 -4.98 -5.90 -19.43
C GLU A 23 -5.92 -4.71 -19.25
N SER A 24 -5.73 -3.61 -20.00
CA SER A 24 -6.52 -2.38 -19.85
C SER A 24 -7.66 -2.24 -20.87
N LEU A 25 -7.62 -2.98 -21.98
CA LEU A 25 -8.66 -3.02 -23.01
C LEU A 25 -10.07 -3.31 -22.46
N PRO A 26 -10.27 -4.21 -21.47
CA PRO A 26 -11.61 -4.51 -20.95
C PRO A 26 -12.39 -3.31 -20.40
N VAL A 27 -11.74 -2.18 -20.04
CA VAL A 27 -12.44 -0.96 -19.60
C VAL A 27 -13.33 -0.39 -20.70
N PHE A 28 -12.91 -0.48 -21.96
CA PHE A 28 -13.63 0.08 -23.10
C PHE A 28 -14.77 -0.82 -23.59
N HIS A 29 -14.83 -2.07 -23.14
CA HIS A 29 -15.93 -2.99 -23.47
C HIS A 29 -17.15 -2.82 -22.55
N ARG A 30 -17.01 -2.09 -21.43
CA ARG A 30 -18.04 -1.95 -20.39
C ARG A 30 -18.99 -0.76 -20.63
N GLY A 31 -18.97 -0.14 -21.81
CA GLY A 31 -19.84 0.97 -22.18
C GLY A 31 -19.12 2.32 -22.23
N ARG A 32 -19.68 3.35 -21.58
CA ARG A 32 -19.12 4.71 -21.57
C ARG A 32 -17.95 4.82 -20.59
N VAL A 33 -16.96 5.64 -20.93
CA VAL A 33 -15.77 5.92 -20.11
C VAL A 33 -15.76 7.40 -19.71
N LEU A 34 -15.46 7.68 -18.43
CA LEU A 34 -15.19 9.05 -17.96
C LEU A 34 -13.74 9.42 -18.28
N VAL A 35 -13.52 10.58 -18.88
CA VAL A 35 -12.19 11.10 -19.20
C VAL A 35 -11.92 12.34 -18.36
N GLU A 36 -10.80 12.32 -17.63
CA GLU A 36 -10.37 13.41 -16.77
C GLU A 36 -8.93 13.80 -17.12
N PRO A 37 -8.52 15.07 -16.91
CA PRO A 37 -7.11 15.45 -16.99
C PRO A 37 -6.25 14.62 -16.05
N GLU A 38 -5.02 14.32 -16.48
CA GLU A 38 -4.06 13.58 -15.64
C GLU A 38 -3.82 14.31 -14.30
N PRO A 39 -4.04 13.65 -13.16
CA PRO A 39 -3.69 14.19 -11.84
C PRO A 39 -2.18 14.40 -11.69
N LYS A 40 -1.77 15.45 -10.96
CA LYS A 40 -0.33 15.79 -10.77
C LYS A 40 0.50 14.63 -10.18
N ASN A 41 -0.08 13.84 -9.27
CA ASN A 41 0.58 12.69 -8.64
C ASN A 41 0.75 11.47 -9.56
N MET A 42 0.12 11.48 -10.75
CA MET A 42 0.18 10.39 -11.72
C MET A 42 1.15 10.63 -12.88
N ARG A 43 1.78 11.82 -12.97
CA ARG A 43 2.71 12.20 -14.05
C ARG A 43 3.90 11.25 -14.24
N ALA A 44 4.34 10.61 -13.17
CA ALA A 44 5.46 9.68 -13.21
C ALA A 44 5.06 8.27 -13.67
N LEU A 45 3.75 7.98 -13.78
CA LEU A 45 3.25 6.67 -14.13
C LEU A 45 3.32 6.43 -15.64
N PRO A 46 3.70 5.22 -16.08
CA PRO A 46 3.58 4.84 -17.47
C PRO A 46 2.11 4.71 -17.87
N SER A 47 1.83 4.76 -19.17
CA SER A 47 0.51 4.41 -19.69
C SER A 47 0.18 2.94 -19.39
N GLY A 48 -0.99 2.67 -18.82
CA GLY A 48 -1.37 1.33 -18.39
C GLY A 48 -2.49 1.32 -17.35
N ALA A 49 -2.75 0.15 -16.76
CA ALA A 49 -3.62 0.04 -15.61
C ALA A 49 -3.02 0.84 -14.45
N VAL A 50 -3.81 1.75 -13.89
CA VAL A 50 -3.41 2.47 -12.67
C VAL A 50 -3.66 1.50 -11.52
N PRO A 51 -2.64 1.23 -10.67
CA PRO A 51 -2.82 0.43 -9.46
C PRO A 51 -4.04 0.94 -8.69
N ALA A 52 -4.89 0.02 -8.21
CA ALA A 52 -6.19 0.37 -7.63
C ALA A 52 -6.08 1.43 -6.53
N VAL A 53 -4.97 1.43 -5.78
CA VAL A 53 -4.62 2.46 -4.80
C VAL A 53 -3.10 2.64 -4.82
N ARG A 54 -2.59 3.75 -5.38
CA ARG A 54 -1.35 4.31 -4.84
C ARG A 54 -1.77 5.00 -3.57
N GLN A 55 -1.17 4.64 -2.44
CA GLN A 55 -1.44 5.34 -1.20
C GLN A 55 -0.32 6.37 -0.98
N PRO A 56 -0.52 7.67 -1.24
CA PRO A 56 0.54 8.67 -1.08
C PRO A 56 1.09 8.70 0.35
N LEU A 57 0.22 8.48 1.35
CA LEU A 57 0.60 8.40 2.75
C LEU A 57 1.56 7.23 3.04
N ALA A 58 1.58 6.18 2.22
CA ALA A 58 2.52 5.08 2.37
C ALA A 58 3.92 5.43 1.87
N GLU A 59 4.02 6.40 0.95
CA GLU A 59 5.27 6.86 0.35
C GLU A 59 5.88 8.03 1.14
N ASP A 60 5.09 8.68 2.00
CA ASP A 60 5.52 9.79 2.85
C ASP A 60 6.34 9.30 4.06
N LYS A 61 7.65 9.43 3.96
CA LYS A 61 8.59 9.03 5.00
C LYS A 61 8.42 9.79 6.33
N SER A 62 7.81 10.98 6.30
CA SER A 62 7.57 11.76 7.53
C SER A 62 6.54 11.11 8.45
N LEU A 63 5.69 10.22 7.91
CA LEU A 63 4.68 9.48 8.66
C LEU A 63 5.21 8.16 9.24
N LEU A 64 6.43 7.73 8.92
CA LEU A 64 6.99 6.48 9.44
C LEU A 64 7.06 6.43 10.98
N PRO A 65 7.44 7.52 11.69
CA PRO A 65 7.39 7.53 13.15
C PRO A 65 5.98 7.33 13.70
N PHE A 66 4.97 7.95 13.07
CA PHE A 66 3.57 7.77 13.45
C PHE A 66 3.13 6.31 13.29
N PHE A 67 3.41 5.69 12.14
CA PHE A 67 3.03 4.30 11.88
C PHE A 67 3.76 3.28 12.76
N SER A 68 4.94 3.66 13.26
CA SER A 68 5.77 2.81 14.14
C SER A 68 5.53 3.05 15.63
N ASP A 69 4.72 4.05 16.01
CA ASP A 69 4.41 4.33 17.42
C ASP A 69 3.54 3.20 18.01
N GLU A 70 3.99 2.62 19.13
CA GLU A 70 3.30 1.50 19.79
C GLU A 70 1.86 1.82 20.18
N ARG A 71 1.56 3.09 20.50
CA ARG A 71 0.21 3.56 20.85
C ARG A 71 -0.69 3.55 19.63
N VAL A 72 -0.16 3.96 18.47
CA VAL A 72 -0.86 3.95 17.18
C VAL A 72 -1.13 2.50 16.75
N ILE A 73 -0.12 1.63 16.86
CA ILE A 73 -0.27 0.20 16.58
C ILE A 73 -1.33 -0.43 17.48
N ARG A 74 -1.33 -0.11 18.77
CA ARG A 74 -2.35 -0.59 19.72
C ARG A 74 -3.75 -0.11 19.36
N ALA A 75 -3.90 1.17 19.00
CA ALA A 75 -5.17 1.74 18.55
C ALA A 75 -5.71 1.06 17.29
N ALA A 76 -4.83 0.63 16.38
CA ALA A 76 -5.20 -0.10 15.16
C ALA A 76 -5.52 -1.60 15.39
N GLY A 77 -5.40 -2.11 16.62
CA GLY A 77 -5.70 -3.50 16.97
C GLY A 77 -4.49 -4.33 17.42
N GLY A 78 -3.30 -3.75 17.45
CA GLY A 78 -2.07 -4.37 17.96
C GLY A 78 -1.37 -5.33 16.99
N ALA A 79 -0.24 -5.88 17.45
CA ALA A 79 0.61 -6.78 16.65
C ALA A 79 -0.08 -8.08 16.19
N GLY A 80 -1.08 -8.56 16.95
CA GLY A 80 -1.89 -9.71 16.54
C GLY A 80 -2.72 -9.41 15.29
N ALA A 81 -3.37 -8.25 15.24
CA ALA A 81 -4.15 -7.82 14.08
C ALA A 81 -3.28 -7.61 12.84
N LEU A 82 -2.05 -7.10 13.01
CA LEU A 82 -1.05 -7.04 11.94
C LEU A 82 -0.70 -8.44 11.42
N SER A 83 -0.44 -9.39 12.32
CA SER A 83 -0.10 -10.78 11.96
C SER A 83 -1.24 -11.44 11.18
N ASP A 84 -2.48 -11.28 11.64
CA ASP A 84 -3.68 -11.79 10.96
C ASP A 84 -3.91 -11.13 9.59
N TRP A 85 -3.59 -9.83 9.48
CA TRP A 85 -3.63 -9.13 8.21
C TRP A 85 -2.58 -9.67 7.23
N LEU A 86 -1.34 -9.91 7.70
CA LEU A 86 -0.26 -10.46 6.88
C LEU A 86 -0.60 -11.85 6.34
N LEU A 87 -1.13 -12.76 7.18
CA LEU A 87 -1.55 -14.10 6.74
C LEU A 87 -2.65 -14.06 5.66
N ARG A 88 -3.51 -13.04 5.69
CA ARG A 88 -4.58 -12.86 4.70
C ARG A 88 -4.06 -12.28 3.38
N HIS A 89 -3.10 -11.36 3.42
CA HIS A 89 -2.66 -10.61 2.24
C HIS A 89 -1.38 -11.13 1.58
N VAL A 90 -0.52 -11.82 2.33
CA VAL A 90 0.77 -12.31 1.84
C VAL A 90 0.75 -13.83 1.77
N LYS A 91 1.07 -14.39 0.60
CA LYS A 91 0.95 -15.84 0.31
C LYS A 91 2.28 -16.57 0.15
N SER A 92 3.39 -15.84 0.20
CA SER A 92 4.73 -16.39 0.03
C SER A 92 5.72 -15.65 0.91
N CYS A 93 6.92 -16.22 1.06
CA CYS A 93 8.04 -15.55 1.72
C CYS A 93 8.29 -14.18 1.07
N GLN A 94 8.44 -13.15 1.91
CA GLN A 94 8.72 -11.78 1.47
C GLN A 94 10.21 -11.48 1.34
N TRP A 95 11.08 -12.29 1.94
CA TRP A 95 12.53 -12.09 1.84
C TRP A 95 13.02 -12.36 0.41
N PRO A 96 13.65 -11.39 -0.27
CA PRO A 96 14.01 -11.53 -1.68
C PRO A 96 15.40 -12.16 -1.90
N HIS A 97 16.21 -12.30 -0.85
CA HIS A 97 17.63 -12.68 -0.97
C HIS A 97 17.90 -14.12 -0.52
N GLY A 98 17.11 -15.07 -1.01
CA GLY A 98 17.27 -16.49 -0.72
C GLY A 98 17.45 -17.33 -1.98
N ASP A 99 18.46 -18.19 -2.00
CA ASP A 99 18.64 -19.19 -3.08
C ASP A 99 17.64 -20.36 -2.94
N TYR A 100 17.00 -20.45 -1.77
CA TYR A 100 15.99 -21.45 -1.45
C TYR A 100 14.88 -20.86 -0.58
N HIS A 101 13.63 -21.21 -0.90
CA HIS A 101 12.46 -20.90 -0.09
C HIS A 101 11.67 -22.18 0.20
N HIS A 102 11.42 -22.43 1.49
CA HIS A 102 10.53 -23.50 1.94
C HIS A 102 9.06 -23.14 1.64
N SER A 103 8.19 -24.15 1.50
CA SER A 103 6.76 -23.94 1.22
C SER A 103 6.00 -23.36 2.41
N GLU A 104 6.36 -23.80 3.61
CA GLU A 104 5.72 -23.37 4.85
C GLU A 104 6.21 -21.99 5.27
N THR A 105 5.27 -21.14 5.68
CA THR A 105 5.51 -19.76 6.11
C THR A 105 5.23 -19.56 7.60
N VAL A 106 5.81 -18.50 8.15
CA VAL A 106 5.68 -18.08 9.54
C VAL A 106 5.70 -16.56 9.60
N ILE A 107 5.10 -16.01 10.66
CA ILE A 107 5.22 -14.60 11.00
C ILE A 107 6.50 -14.39 11.78
N HIS A 108 7.39 -13.57 11.23
CA HIS A 108 8.62 -13.13 11.87
C HIS A 108 8.42 -11.71 12.40
N SER A 109 8.49 -11.55 13.72
CA SER A 109 8.40 -10.24 14.38
C SER A 109 9.77 -9.55 14.37
N TYR A 110 9.80 -8.29 13.97
CA TYR A 110 11.03 -7.48 13.92
C TYR A 110 10.70 -6.04 14.34
N GLY A 111 11.33 -5.54 15.39
CA GLY A 111 10.99 -4.24 15.97
C GLY A 111 9.50 -4.14 16.33
N ALA A 112 8.84 -3.07 15.89
CA ALA A 112 7.41 -2.82 16.13
C ALA A 112 6.46 -3.52 15.12
N GLY A 113 7.00 -4.16 14.08
CA GLY A 113 6.19 -4.78 13.03
C GLY A 113 6.49 -6.26 12.83
N ALA A 114 6.01 -6.79 11.71
CA ALA A 114 6.17 -8.19 11.36
C ALA A 114 6.21 -8.40 9.84
N MET A 115 6.69 -9.56 9.43
CA MET A 115 6.75 -9.99 8.03
C MET A 115 6.47 -11.49 7.89
N VAL A 116 6.12 -11.92 6.68
CA VAL A 116 5.93 -13.34 6.34
C VAL A 116 7.23 -13.88 5.75
N LEU A 117 7.84 -14.85 6.44
CA LEU A 117 9.03 -15.57 5.97
C LEU A 117 8.69 -17.05 5.78
N CYS A 118 9.42 -17.74 4.90
CA CYS A 118 9.39 -19.20 4.93
C CYS A 118 10.24 -19.72 6.10
N TRP A 119 10.02 -20.97 6.53
CA TRP A 119 10.78 -21.57 7.64
C TRP A 119 12.30 -21.50 7.46
N HIS A 120 12.79 -21.63 6.23
CA HIS A 120 14.22 -21.52 5.94
C HIS A 120 14.75 -20.10 6.17
N CYS A 121 14.09 -19.09 5.58
CA CYS A 121 14.50 -17.69 5.73
C CYS A 121 14.33 -17.21 7.18
N ASP A 122 13.27 -17.64 7.89
CA ASP A 122 13.08 -17.31 9.31
C ASP A 122 14.26 -17.80 10.16
N ASN A 123 14.69 -19.05 9.96
CA ASN A 123 15.86 -19.58 10.67
C ASN A 123 17.15 -18.88 10.28
N GLN A 124 17.33 -18.54 9.00
CA GLN A 124 18.54 -17.86 8.55
C GLN A 124 18.63 -16.45 9.12
N LEU A 125 17.52 -15.71 9.12
CA LEU A 125 17.45 -14.31 9.53
C LEU A 125 17.23 -14.14 11.05
N ARG A 126 17.09 -15.24 11.79
CA ARG A 126 17.01 -15.24 13.24
C ARG A 126 18.21 -14.50 13.83
N ASP A 127 17.91 -13.51 14.67
CA ASP A 127 18.89 -12.64 15.33
C ASP A 127 19.75 -11.77 14.38
N GLN A 128 19.41 -11.69 13.09
CA GLN A 128 20.05 -10.76 12.16
C GLN A 128 19.38 -9.39 12.20
N THR A 129 20.19 -8.33 12.14
CA THR A 129 19.73 -6.96 11.94
C THR A 129 20.16 -6.46 10.58
N SER A 130 19.22 -5.98 9.78
CA SER A 130 19.46 -5.51 8.41
C SER A 130 18.53 -4.37 8.06
N GLU A 131 19.03 -3.38 7.32
CA GLU A 131 18.22 -2.28 6.77
C GLU A 131 17.08 -2.82 5.89
N SER A 132 17.31 -3.92 5.16
CA SER A 132 16.28 -4.55 4.33
C SER A 132 15.18 -5.20 5.17
N LEU A 133 15.50 -5.75 6.35
CA LEU A 133 14.48 -6.27 7.28
C LEU A 133 13.65 -5.16 7.90
N GLU A 134 14.31 -4.06 8.28
CA GLU A 134 13.64 -2.88 8.81
C GLU A 134 12.71 -2.26 7.75
N GLN A 135 13.20 -2.08 6.53
CA GLN A 135 12.41 -1.56 5.42
C GLN A 135 11.20 -2.45 5.11
N LEU A 136 11.37 -3.77 5.06
CA LEU A 136 10.28 -4.71 4.79
C LEU A 136 9.22 -4.66 5.90
N THR A 137 9.65 -4.57 7.15
CA THR A 137 8.77 -4.42 8.30
C THR A 137 7.98 -3.12 8.23
N GLN A 138 8.65 -2.00 7.96
CA GLN A 138 8.02 -0.68 7.84
C GLN A 138 6.99 -0.64 6.70
N GLN A 139 7.29 -1.28 5.57
CA GLN A 139 6.34 -1.39 4.45
C GLN A 139 5.08 -2.14 4.85
N ASN A 140 5.23 -3.29 5.52
CA ASN A 140 4.12 -4.10 5.99
C ASN A 140 3.27 -3.34 7.01
N LEU A 141 3.91 -2.71 7.99
CA LEU A 141 3.25 -1.93 9.05
C LEU A 141 2.44 -0.77 8.46
N THR A 142 3.04 -0.03 7.53
CA THR A 142 2.42 1.10 6.82
C THR A 142 1.22 0.63 5.99
N ALA A 143 1.39 -0.44 5.20
CA ALA A 143 0.32 -0.98 4.36
C ALA A 143 -0.88 -1.46 5.21
N TRP A 144 -0.60 -2.17 6.31
CA TRP A 144 -1.62 -2.61 7.25
C TRP A 144 -2.35 -1.44 7.90
N MET A 145 -1.61 -0.44 8.41
CA MET A 145 -2.21 0.72 9.08
C MET A 145 -3.16 1.47 8.15
N ILE A 146 -2.70 1.72 6.92
CA ILE A 146 -3.52 2.33 5.88
C ILE A 146 -4.79 1.53 5.61
N ASP A 147 -4.68 0.20 5.52
CA ASP A 147 -5.84 -0.65 5.26
C ASP A 147 -6.85 -0.59 6.40
N VAL A 148 -6.39 -0.67 7.66
CA VAL A 148 -7.22 -0.55 8.86
C VAL A 148 -7.94 0.79 8.89
N ILE A 149 -7.21 1.90 8.78
CA ILE A 149 -7.78 3.24 8.87
C ILE A 149 -8.73 3.49 7.70
N ARG A 150 -8.35 3.09 6.49
CA ARG A 150 -9.22 3.18 5.32
C ARG A 150 -10.51 2.40 5.53
N HIS A 151 -10.44 1.19 6.08
CA HIS A 151 -11.62 0.37 6.33
C HIS A 151 -12.57 1.05 7.33
N VAL A 152 -12.03 1.65 8.39
CA VAL A 152 -12.82 2.39 9.39
C VAL A 152 -13.47 3.63 8.77
N MET A 153 -12.74 4.38 7.94
CA MET A 153 -13.21 5.65 7.39
C MET A 153 -14.17 5.48 6.19
N ASN A 154 -13.95 4.46 5.35
CA ASN A 154 -14.56 4.34 4.03
C ASN A 154 -15.32 3.01 3.80
N GLY A 155 -15.37 2.14 4.81
CA GLY A 155 -15.98 0.81 4.70
C GLY A 155 -15.27 -0.05 3.66
N THR A 156 -16.00 -0.49 2.63
CA THR A 156 -15.49 -1.36 1.56
C THR A 156 -15.08 -0.59 0.29
N GLN A 157 -15.10 0.74 0.32
CA GLN A 157 -14.67 1.52 -0.86
C GLN A 157 -13.15 1.48 -1.01
N GLU A 158 -12.68 0.90 -2.12
CA GLU A 158 -11.28 0.93 -2.51
C GLU A 158 -10.89 2.33 -3.03
N ARG A 159 -10.62 3.26 -2.12
CA ARG A 159 -10.05 4.58 -2.42
C ARG A 159 -8.83 4.91 -1.58
N GLU A 160 -8.12 5.95 -1.99
CA GLU A 160 -6.98 6.50 -1.27
C GLU A 160 -7.45 7.05 0.09
N LEU A 161 -6.62 6.89 1.12
CA LEU A 161 -6.84 7.51 2.43
C LEU A 161 -6.23 8.90 2.36
N SER A 162 -7.02 9.92 2.67
CA SER A 162 -6.53 11.30 2.71
C SER A 162 -5.86 11.59 4.06
N LEU A 163 -4.98 12.59 4.07
CA LEU A 163 -4.34 13.07 5.31
C LEU A 163 -5.39 13.52 6.34
N ALA A 164 -6.45 14.20 5.91
CA ALA A 164 -7.54 14.62 6.81
C ALA A 164 -8.23 13.43 7.50
N GLU A 165 -8.40 12.31 6.80
CA GLU A 165 -8.98 11.09 7.37
C GLU A 165 -8.02 10.39 8.33
N LEU A 166 -6.73 10.35 7.99
CA LEU A 166 -5.69 9.88 8.89
C LEU A 166 -5.68 10.70 10.18
N SER A 167 -5.67 12.03 10.07
CA SER A 167 -5.66 12.95 11.21
C SER A 167 -6.94 12.81 12.05
N TRP A 168 -8.11 12.68 11.41
CA TRP A 168 -9.36 12.45 12.11
C TRP A 168 -9.35 11.13 12.89
N TRP A 169 -8.88 10.04 12.26
CA TRP A 169 -8.73 8.75 12.93
C TRP A 169 -7.79 8.86 14.14
N ALA A 170 -6.66 9.58 14.01
CA ALA A 170 -5.71 9.78 15.10
C ALA A 170 -6.34 10.55 16.28
N VAL A 171 -7.15 11.57 16.00
CA VAL A 171 -7.92 12.29 17.03
C VAL A 171 -8.91 11.37 17.73
N CYS A 172 -9.71 10.61 16.98
CA CYS A 172 -10.69 9.69 17.55
C CYS A 172 -10.06 8.61 18.45
N ASN A 173 -8.81 8.22 18.15
CA ASN A 173 -8.06 7.22 18.91
C ASN A 173 -7.07 7.81 19.92
N GLN A 174 -7.08 9.12 20.15
CA GLN A 174 -6.23 9.81 21.13
C GLN A 174 -4.72 9.61 20.90
N VAL A 175 -4.31 9.58 19.62
CA VAL A 175 -2.90 9.45 19.19
C VAL A 175 -2.49 10.58 18.23
N VAL A 176 -3.21 11.70 18.27
CA VAL A 176 -2.94 12.87 17.39
C VAL A 176 -1.56 13.49 17.64
N ASP A 177 -1.06 13.41 18.87
CA ASP A 177 0.25 13.90 19.27
C ASP A 177 1.42 13.10 18.66
N ALA A 178 1.15 11.91 18.11
CA ALA A 178 2.13 11.12 17.38
C ALA A 178 2.27 11.56 15.91
N LEU A 179 1.36 12.39 15.39
CA LEU A 179 1.48 12.91 14.01
C LEU A 179 2.65 13.90 13.94
N PRO A 180 3.38 13.93 12.81
CA PRO A 180 4.47 14.89 12.64
C PRO A 180 3.92 16.32 12.61
N GLU A 181 4.65 17.27 13.19
CA GLU A 181 4.24 18.69 13.32
C GLU A 181 3.93 19.39 11.99
N ALA A 182 4.37 18.82 10.86
CA ALA A 182 4.16 19.36 9.52
C ALA A 182 2.80 19.01 8.90
N VAL A 183 1.93 18.29 9.62
CA VAL A 183 0.62 17.79 9.17
C VAL A 183 -0.54 18.71 9.56
#